data_AF-A0A3B0QTW0-F1
#
_entry.id   AF-A0A3B0QTW0-F1
#
_cell.length_a   1.000
_cell.length_b   1.000
_cell.length_c   1.000
_cell.angle_alpha   90.00
_cell.angle_beta   90.00
_cell.angle_gamma   90.00
#
_symmetry.space_group_name_H-M   'P 1'
#
loop_
_entity.id
_entity.type
_entity.pdbx_description
1 polymer ?
#
loop_
_entity_poly.entity_id
_entity_poly.type
_entity_poly.pdbx_seq_one_letter_code
_entity_poly.pdbx_strand_id
1 'polypeptide(L)'
;MAGVILDTVIIMKILLLIIIALTSTLGLATLAGAGDIVVVTARTSTDQAPTEKISRKTIEKIYMKRKIFWKNGKRIVPINLSASDPLREVFTKEILRRGHRTLVEYWNGKHFNGISPPVVLESEEAVKRFLRKVPGGVGYIRAENIEADLRVIYTIKEKRTDGPDDSK
;
A
#
# COMPACT_ATOMS: atom_id res chain seq x y z
N MET A 1 -28.37 23.11 51.81
CA MET A 1 -27.09 23.62 51.25
C MET A 1 -26.01 22.55 51.18
N ALA A 2 -25.76 21.75 52.23
CA ALA A 2 -24.71 20.71 52.21
C ALA A 2 -24.96 19.52 51.24
N GLY A 3 -26.22 19.09 51.04
CA GLY A 3 -26.54 17.97 50.13
C GLY A 3 -26.24 18.25 48.65
N VAL A 4 -26.56 19.46 48.17
CA VAL A 4 -26.35 19.86 46.76
C VAL A 4 -24.85 19.92 46.39
N ILE A 5 -24.00 20.26 47.36
CA ILE A 5 -22.54 20.32 47.17
C ILE A 5 -21.95 18.90 47.11
N LEU A 6 -22.51 17.95 47.85
CA LEU A 6 -22.06 16.55 47.83
C LEU A 6 -22.40 15.87 46.49
N ASP A 7 -23.62 16.09 45.99
CA ASP A 7 -24.08 15.51 44.72
C ASP A 7 -23.29 16.03 43.51
N THR A 8 -22.96 17.33 43.50
CA THR A 8 -22.16 17.93 42.42
C THR A 8 -20.72 17.40 42.40
N VAL A 9 -20.10 17.16 43.56
CA VAL A 9 -18.75 16.57 43.65
C VAL A 9 -18.74 15.10 43.19
N ILE A 10 -19.79 14.34 43.50
CA ILE A 10 -19.93 12.95 43.04
C ILE A 10 -20.12 12.91 41.51
N ILE A 11 -20.98 13.76 40.96
CA ILE A 11 -21.19 13.88 39.51
C ILE A 11 -19.88 14.28 38.79
N MET A 12 -19.10 15.20 39.35
CA MET A 12 -17.84 15.65 38.76
C MET A 12 -16.75 14.56 38.76
N LYS A 13 -16.72 13.70 39.79
CA LYS A 13 -15.82 12.53 39.85
C LYS A 13 -16.22 11.44 38.85
N ILE A 14 -17.52 11.18 38.67
CA ILE A 14 -18.03 10.23 37.68
C ILE A 14 -17.75 10.74 36.25
N LEU A 15 -17.91 12.04 36.00
CA LEU A 15 -17.59 12.66 34.71
C LEU A 15 -16.08 12.59 34.39
N LEU A 16 -15.21 12.80 35.40
CA LEU A 16 -13.76 12.69 35.26
C LEU A 16 -13.30 11.25 34.96
N LEU A 17 -13.95 10.24 35.55
CA LEU A 17 -13.66 8.83 35.29
C LEU A 17 -14.11 8.37 33.90
N ILE A 18 -15.20 8.92 33.35
CA ILE A 18 -15.65 8.63 31.99
C ILE A 18 -14.70 9.24 30.94
N ILE A 19 -14.14 10.43 31.22
CA ILE A 19 -13.18 11.08 30.31
C ILE A 19 -11.84 10.31 30.27
N ILE A 20 -11.39 9.74 31.39
CA ILE A 20 -10.18 8.89 31.45
C ILE A 20 -10.43 7.50 30.79
N ALA A 21 -11.67 6.99 30.85
CA ALA A 21 -12.04 5.77 30.14
C ALA A 21 -12.13 5.95 28.62
N LEU A 22 -12.38 7.18 28.13
CA LEU A 22 -12.50 7.47 26.70
C LEU A 22 -11.15 7.72 26.00
N THR A 23 -10.07 7.96 26.74
CA THR A 23 -8.71 8.15 26.17
C THR A 23 -7.90 6.85 26.06
N SER A 24 -8.49 5.71 26.44
CA SER A 24 -7.80 4.41 26.50
C SER A 24 -8.17 3.45 25.36
N THR A 25 -8.52 3.96 24.17
CA THR A 25 -8.33 3.15 22.96
C THR A 25 -6.86 3.22 22.57
N LEU A 26 -6.09 2.43 23.31
CA LEU A 26 -4.73 2.03 23.04
C LEU A 26 -4.59 1.71 21.54
N GLY A 27 -3.85 2.55 20.82
CA GLY A 27 -3.51 2.28 19.44
C GLY A 27 -2.78 0.95 19.37
N LEU A 28 -3.45 -0.09 18.90
CA LEU A 28 -2.76 -1.18 18.22
C LEU A 28 -2.15 -0.55 16.97
N ALA A 29 -0.93 -0.04 17.10
CA ALA A 29 -0.02 -0.02 15.98
C ALA A 29 0.17 -1.49 15.61
N THR A 30 -0.67 -1.97 14.70
CA THR A 30 -0.41 -3.22 14.01
C THR A 30 0.99 -3.08 13.48
N LEU A 31 1.92 -3.92 13.96
CA LEU A 31 3.18 -4.12 13.27
C LEU A 31 2.77 -4.49 11.85
N ALA A 32 2.90 -3.54 10.93
CA ALA A 32 2.79 -3.81 9.51
C ALA A 32 3.79 -4.93 9.27
N GLY A 33 3.27 -6.13 9.01
CA GLY A 33 4.06 -7.37 9.06
C GLY A 33 5.36 -7.20 8.27
N ALA A 34 6.47 -7.46 8.96
CA ALA A 34 7.79 -7.57 8.36
C ALA A 34 7.75 -8.78 7.40
N GLY A 35 7.51 -8.51 6.13
CA GLY A 35 7.30 -9.51 5.11
C GLY A 35 7.64 -8.97 3.72
N ASP A 36 8.10 -9.87 2.86
CA ASP A 36 8.36 -9.53 1.45
C ASP A 36 7.12 -8.89 0.81
N ILE A 37 7.32 -7.89 -0.04
CA ILE A 37 6.26 -7.31 -0.85
C ILE A 37 6.37 -7.88 -2.26
N VAL A 38 5.26 -8.23 -2.88
CA VAL A 38 5.21 -8.69 -4.26
C VAL A 38 4.42 -7.73 -5.12
N VAL A 39 4.89 -7.53 -6.35
CA VAL A 39 4.09 -6.91 -7.41
C VAL A 39 3.42 -8.02 -8.17
N VAL A 40 2.11 -7.90 -8.37
CA VAL A 40 1.22 -8.93 -8.87
C VAL A 40 0.31 -8.43 -9.99
N THR A 41 -0.12 -9.37 -10.81
CA THR A 41 -1.18 -9.22 -11.81
C THR A 41 -2.08 -10.45 -11.79
N ALA A 42 -3.26 -10.39 -12.41
CA ALA A 42 -4.14 -11.55 -12.47
C ALA A 42 -3.51 -12.69 -13.29
N ARG A 43 -3.65 -13.92 -12.80
CA ARG A 43 -3.37 -15.16 -13.53
C ARG A 43 -4.66 -15.57 -14.22
N THR A 44 -4.84 -15.15 -15.47
CA THR A 44 -5.95 -15.67 -16.28
C THR A 44 -5.43 -16.74 -17.23
N SER A 45 -6.26 -17.74 -17.53
CA SER A 45 -5.97 -18.81 -18.50
C SER A 45 -5.78 -18.27 -19.92
N THR A 46 -6.24 -17.05 -20.19
CA THR A 46 -6.17 -16.35 -21.47
C THR A 46 -5.13 -15.23 -21.51
N ASP A 47 -4.49 -14.86 -20.39
CA ASP A 47 -3.51 -13.77 -20.35
C ASP A 47 -2.07 -14.22 -20.55
N GLN A 48 -1.48 -13.67 -21.62
CA GLN A 48 -0.03 -13.52 -21.79
C GLN A 48 0.51 -12.37 -20.92
N ALA A 49 0.06 -12.25 -19.67
CA ALA A 49 0.84 -11.52 -18.68
C ALA A 49 2.25 -12.14 -18.66
N PRO A 50 3.34 -11.35 -18.48
CA PRO A 50 4.69 -11.89 -18.54
C PRO A 50 4.78 -13.20 -17.75
N THR A 51 5.17 -14.28 -18.42
CA THR A 51 5.57 -15.55 -17.77
C THR A 51 6.87 -15.37 -17.00
N GLU A 52 7.61 -14.30 -17.32
CA GLU A 52 8.90 -13.97 -16.73
C GLU A 52 8.77 -12.83 -15.71
N LYS A 53 9.57 -12.91 -14.65
CA LYS A 53 9.80 -11.79 -13.74
C LYS A 53 10.32 -10.60 -14.54
N ILE A 54 9.77 -9.41 -14.31
CA ILE A 54 10.19 -8.19 -15.02
C ILE A 54 11.07 -7.31 -14.14
N SER A 55 11.98 -6.56 -14.76
CA SER A 55 12.92 -5.71 -14.01
C SER A 55 12.22 -4.61 -13.20
N ARG A 56 12.85 -4.19 -12.11
CA ARG A 56 12.38 -3.03 -11.33
C ARG A 56 12.22 -1.75 -12.16
N LYS A 57 13.14 -1.49 -13.09
CA LYS A 57 13.03 -0.35 -14.03
C LYS A 57 11.78 -0.46 -14.91
N THR A 58 11.35 -1.67 -15.27
CA THR A 58 10.10 -1.90 -15.99
C THR A 58 8.89 -1.57 -15.11
N ILE A 59 8.88 -2.00 -13.85
CA ILE A 59 7.82 -1.65 -12.89
C ILE A 59 7.76 -0.13 -12.68
N GLU A 60 8.91 0.53 -12.48
CA GLU A 60 9.00 1.99 -12.39
C GLU A 60 8.38 2.67 -13.62
N LYS A 61 8.69 2.20 -14.84
CA LYS A 61 8.08 2.73 -16.07
C LYS A 61 6.56 2.51 -16.11
N ILE A 62 6.06 1.38 -15.63
CA ILE A 62 4.62 1.10 -15.53
C ILE A 62 3.94 2.10 -14.58
N TYR A 63 4.45 2.23 -13.36
CA TYR A 63 3.86 3.08 -12.33
C TYR A 63 4.01 4.58 -12.64
N MET A 64 5.01 4.95 -13.43
CA MET A 64 5.16 6.30 -13.97
C MET A 64 4.37 6.54 -15.26
N LYS A 65 3.57 5.57 -15.73
CA LYS A 65 2.84 5.61 -17.01
C LYS A 65 3.73 5.93 -18.23
N ARG A 66 5.01 5.50 -18.19
CA ARG A 66 5.96 5.51 -19.33
C ARG A 66 5.94 4.20 -20.11
N LYS A 67 5.35 3.14 -19.56
CA LYS A 67 4.99 1.89 -20.25
C LYS A 67 3.52 1.61 -19.97
N ILE A 68 2.67 1.74 -20.99
CA ILE A 68 1.20 1.65 -20.84
C ILE A 68 0.58 0.44 -21.54
N PHE A 69 1.38 -0.32 -22.30
CA PHE A 69 0.96 -1.57 -22.95
C PHE A 69 1.96 -2.70 -22.65
N TRP A 70 1.42 -3.90 -22.47
CA TRP A 70 2.18 -5.15 -22.49
C TRP A 70 2.63 -5.49 -23.91
N LYS A 71 3.53 -6.48 -24.06
CA LYS A 71 4.05 -6.88 -25.39
C LYS A 71 2.93 -7.38 -26.32
N ASN A 72 1.89 -7.98 -25.75
CA ASN A 72 0.69 -8.46 -26.44
C ASN A 72 -0.34 -7.35 -26.76
N GLY A 73 0.01 -6.07 -26.58
CA GLY A 73 -0.89 -4.94 -26.85
C GLY A 73 -1.92 -4.66 -25.74
N LYS A 74 -2.00 -5.49 -24.69
CA LYS A 74 -2.95 -5.27 -23.60
C LYS A 74 -2.56 -4.04 -22.77
N ARG A 75 -3.54 -3.18 -22.48
CA ARG A 75 -3.32 -1.97 -21.66
C ARG A 75 -2.94 -2.35 -20.23
N ILE A 76 -1.99 -1.62 -19.65
CA ILE A 76 -1.54 -1.77 -18.25
C ILE A 76 -2.28 -0.78 -17.38
N VAL A 77 -2.83 -1.25 -16.26
CA VAL A 77 -3.55 -0.42 -15.28
C VAL A 77 -2.83 -0.54 -13.93
N PRO A 78 -1.89 0.36 -13.60
CA PRO A 78 -1.21 0.32 -12.31
C PRO A 78 -2.14 0.79 -11.17
N ILE A 79 -2.03 0.12 -10.02
CA ILE A 79 -2.75 0.42 -8.79
C ILE A 79 -1.76 0.70 -7.66
N ASN A 80 -2.01 1.77 -6.92
CA ASN A 80 -1.39 2.10 -5.65
C ASN A 80 -2.34 1.83 -4.49
N LEU A 81 -1.77 1.58 -3.32
CA LEU A 81 -2.51 1.67 -2.06
C LEU A 81 -2.68 3.14 -1.63
N SER A 82 -3.47 3.37 -0.58
CA SER A 82 -3.66 4.69 0.01
C SER A 82 -2.32 5.33 0.39
N ALA A 83 -2.26 6.66 0.40
CA ALA A 83 -1.03 7.39 0.71
C ALA A 83 -0.52 7.15 2.15
N SER A 84 -1.44 6.79 3.05
CA SER A 84 -1.16 6.41 4.44
C SER A 84 -0.73 4.95 4.60
N ASP A 85 -0.81 4.12 3.56
CA ASP A 85 -0.46 2.71 3.66
C ASP A 85 1.07 2.52 3.69
N PRO A 86 1.63 1.84 4.71
CA PRO A 86 3.06 1.58 4.80
C PRO A 86 3.65 0.84 3.59
N LEU A 87 2.88 -0.05 2.95
CA LEU A 87 3.35 -0.76 1.75
C LEU A 87 3.62 0.22 0.61
N ARG A 88 2.84 1.29 0.50
CA ARG A 88 3.06 2.31 -0.53
C ARG A 88 4.36 3.06 -0.30
N GLU A 89 4.73 3.33 0.94
CA GLU A 89 6.00 3.95 1.27
C GLU A 89 7.17 3.05 0.83
N VAL A 90 7.15 1.78 1.25
CA VAL A 90 8.18 0.80 0.88
C VAL A 90 8.24 0.62 -0.64
N PHE A 91 7.11 0.45 -1.31
CA PHE A 91 7.04 0.36 -2.76
C PHE A 91 7.63 1.60 -3.44
N THR A 92 7.26 2.80 -2.97
CA THR A 92 7.76 4.06 -3.53
C THR A 92 9.28 4.15 -3.39
N LYS A 93 9.80 3.83 -2.20
CA LYS A 93 11.23 3.83 -1.91
C LYS A 93 11.98 2.83 -2.77
N GLU A 94 11.52 1.58 -2.86
CA GLU A 94 12.28 0.50 -3.50
C GLU A 94 12.12 0.47 -5.02
N ILE A 95 10.93 0.76 -5.52
CA ILE A 95 10.61 0.69 -6.95
C ILE A 95 10.81 2.04 -7.63
N LEU A 96 10.17 3.10 -7.12
CA LEU A 96 10.18 4.39 -7.79
C LEU A 96 11.48 5.16 -7.52
N ARG A 97 12.09 4.97 -6.34
CA ARG A 97 13.33 5.65 -5.89
C ARG A 97 13.27 7.17 -6.10
N ARG A 98 12.11 7.75 -5.79
CA ARG A 98 11.82 9.18 -5.93
C ARG A 98 11.16 9.67 -4.64
N GLY A 99 11.57 10.86 -4.19
CA GLY A 99 10.93 11.51 -3.06
C GLY A 99 9.52 12.00 -3.39
N HIS A 100 8.72 12.22 -2.35
CA HIS A 100 7.33 12.68 -2.46
C HIS A 100 7.19 13.93 -3.34
N ARG A 101 7.99 14.97 -3.08
CA ARG A 101 7.97 16.23 -3.86
C ARG A 101 8.19 15.99 -5.36
N THR A 102 9.18 15.17 -5.72
CA THR A 102 9.48 14.83 -7.12
C THR A 102 8.31 14.09 -7.79
N LEU A 103 7.59 13.24 -7.05
CA LEU A 103 6.41 12.56 -7.58
C LEU A 103 5.23 13.52 -7.76
N VAL A 104 5.01 14.44 -6.82
CA VAL A 104 3.99 15.50 -6.94
C VAL A 104 4.27 16.36 -8.17
N GLU A 105 5.49 16.87 -8.33
CA GLU A 105 5.90 17.66 -9.49
C GLU A 105 5.71 16.89 -10.80
N TYR A 106 6.11 15.61 -10.82
CA TYR A 106 5.93 14.75 -11.98
C TYR A 106 4.44 14.63 -12.38
N TRP A 107 3.55 14.37 -11.42
CA TRP A 107 2.13 14.21 -11.71
C TRP A 107 1.44 15.53 -12.05
N ASN A 108 1.84 16.65 -11.44
CA ASN A 108 1.36 17.98 -11.83
C ASN A 108 1.69 18.29 -13.29
N GLY A 109 2.92 18.00 -13.75
CA GLY A 109 3.28 18.16 -15.16
C GLY A 109 2.51 17.21 -16.10
N LYS A 110 2.15 16.01 -15.64
CA LYS A 110 1.36 15.05 -16.42
C LYS A 110 -0.13 15.41 -16.49
N HIS A 111 -0.65 16.09 -15.48
CA HIS A 111 -2.06 16.49 -15.40
C HIS A 111 -2.48 17.36 -16.60
N PHE A 112 -1.63 18.31 -17.02
CA PHE A 112 -1.89 19.16 -18.20
C PHE A 112 -2.02 18.37 -19.52
N ASN A 113 -1.55 17.13 -19.55
CA ASN A 113 -1.69 16.23 -20.69
C ASN A 113 -2.87 15.24 -20.53
N GLY A 114 -3.75 15.45 -19.54
CA GLY A 114 -4.86 14.55 -19.24
C GLY A 114 -4.44 13.21 -18.60
N ILE A 115 -3.19 13.10 -18.13
CA ILE A 115 -2.66 11.84 -17.56
C ILE A 115 -2.69 11.92 -16.04
N SER A 116 -3.62 11.19 -15.43
CA SER A 116 -3.71 11.02 -13.97
C SER A 116 -2.67 10.03 -13.43
N PRO A 117 -2.38 10.04 -12.12
CA PRO A 117 -1.60 8.98 -11.44
C PRO A 117 -2.25 7.58 -11.53
N PRO A 118 -1.58 6.53 -11.04
CA PRO A 118 -2.18 5.20 -10.81
C PRO A 118 -3.47 5.28 -9.99
N VAL A 119 -4.38 4.32 -10.20
CA VAL A 119 -5.59 4.19 -9.39
C VAL A 119 -5.20 3.94 -7.94
N VAL A 120 -5.92 4.52 -6.99
CA VAL A 120 -5.68 4.33 -5.55
C VAL A 120 -6.80 3.47 -4.97
N LEU A 121 -6.44 2.46 -4.18
CA LEU A 121 -7.37 1.60 -3.43
C LEU A 121 -6.96 1.53 -1.96
N GLU A 122 -7.93 1.33 -1.08
CA GLU A 122 -7.74 1.43 0.37
C GLU A 122 -7.17 0.16 1.03
N SER A 123 -7.11 -0.97 0.33
CA SER A 123 -6.59 -2.22 0.92
C SER A 123 -6.06 -3.22 -0.11
N GLU A 124 -5.23 -4.15 0.36
CA GLU A 124 -4.74 -5.28 -0.44
C GLU A 124 -5.91 -6.13 -0.96
N GLU A 125 -6.95 -6.37 -0.18
CA GLU A 125 -8.17 -7.06 -0.59
C GLU A 125 -8.86 -6.34 -1.74
N ALA A 126 -8.91 -5.01 -1.70
CA ALA A 126 -9.44 -4.21 -2.81
C ALA A 126 -8.56 -4.34 -4.06
N VAL A 127 -7.23 -4.34 -3.90
CA VAL A 127 -6.28 -4.61 -4.99
C VAL A 127 -6.55 -5.98 -5.61
N LYS A 128 -6.60 -7.06 -4.82
CA LYS A 128 -6.85 -8.43 -5.31
C LYS A 128 -8.17 -8.53 -6.07
N ARG A 129 -9.26 -7.95 -5.53
CA ARG A 129 -10.56 -7.88 -6.23
C ARG A 129 -10.49 -7.09 -7.54
N PHE A 130 -9.76 -5.98 -7.57
CA PHE A 130 -9.58 -5.17 -8.77
C PHE A 130 -8.83 -5.96 -9.85
N LEU A 131 -7.74 -6.64 -9.50
CA LEU A 131 -6.94 -7.43 -10.44
C LEU A 131 -7.77 -8.51 -11.14
N ARG A 132 -8.65 -9.19 -10.39
CA ARG A 132 -9.57 -10.20 -10.95
C ARG A 132 -10.57 -9.61 -11.96
N LYS A 133 -11.02 -8.37 -11.74
CA LYS A 133 -12.08 -7.74 -12.54
C LYS A 133 -11.57 -6.88 -13.68
N VAL A 134 -10.34 -6.38 -13.59
CA VAL A 134 -9.78 -5.42 -14.54
C VAL A 134 -8.59 -6.05 -15.26
N PRO A 135 -8.82 -6.56 -16.49
CA PRO A 135 -7.77 -7.08 -17.35
C PRO A 135 -6.59 -6.10 -17.45
N GLY A 136 -5.38 -6.56 -17.14
CA GLY A 136 -4.15 -5.75 -17.24
C GLY A 136 -3.81 -4.93 -15.99
N GLY A 137 -4.57 -5.12 -14.91
CA GLY A 137 -4.25 -4.59 -13.59
C GLY A 137 -2.88 -5.04 -13.09
N VAL A 138 -2.16 -4.12 -12.43
CA VAL A 138 -0.88 -4.38 -11.76
C VAL A 138 -0.90 -3.71 -10.39
N GLY A 139 -0.82 -4.48 -9.33
CA GLY A 139 -0.81 -4.00 -7.95
C GLY A 139 0.36 -4.57 -7.16
N TYR A 140 0.50 -4.15 -5.90
CA TYR A 140 1.41 -4.78 -4.95
C TYR A 140 0.69 -5.12 -3.65
N ILE A 141 1.12 -6.20 -3.03
CA ILE A 141 0.57 -6.79 -1.80
C ILE A 141 1.70 -7.43 -0.99
N ARG A 142 1.48 -7.75 0.28
CA ARG A 142 2.37 -8.60 1.07
C ARG A 142 2.41 -10.00 0.45
N ALA A 143 3.58 -10.64 0.49
CA ALA A 143 3.79 -11.96 -0.07
C ALA A 143 2.91 -13.04 0.59
N GLU A 144 2.62 -12.89 1.88
CA GLU A 144 1.71 -13.78 2.62
C GLU A 144 0.25 -13.70 2.15
N ASN A 145 -0.14 -12.61 1.50
CA ASN A 145 -1.50 -12.38 1.02
C ASN A 145 -1.73 -12.88 -0.42
N ILE A 146 -0.75 -13.59 -1.02
CA ILE A 146 -0.85 -14.12 -2.38
C ILE A 146 -1.92 -15.20 -2.46
N GLU A 147 -2.75 -15.12 -3.51
CA GLU A 147 -3.75 -16.12 -3.87
C GLU A 147 -3.37 -16.81 -5.20
N ALA A 148 -3.86 -18.04 -5.43
CA ALA A 148 -3.45 -18.87 -6.57
C ALA A 148 -3.76 -18.25 -7.95
N ASP A 149 -4.80 -17.43 -8.02
CA ASP A 149 -5.25 -16.70 -9.21
C ASP A 149 -4.47 -15.40 -9.45
N LEU A 150 -3.42 -15.15 -8.65
CA LEU A 150 -2.48 -14.06 -8.86
C LEU A 150 -1.14 -14.60 -9.38
N ARG A 151 -0.46 -13.74 -10.14
CA ARG A 151 0.88 -13.98 -10.66
C ARG A 151 1.81 -12.92 -10.12
N VAL A 152 2.85 -13.37 -9.41
CA VAL A 152 3.97 -12.52 -8.99
C VAL A 152 4.83 -12.19 -10.21
N ILE A 153 5.07 -10.89 -10.44
CA ILE A 153 5.91 -10.39 -11.54
C ILE A 153 7.18 -9.69 -11.04
N TYR A 154 7.24 -9.34 -9.75
CA TYR A 154 8.42 -8.81 -9.07
C TYR A 154 8.31 -9.03 -7.56
N THR A 155 9.45 -9.18 -6.87
CA THR A 155 9.50 -9.31 -5.40
C THR A 155 10.45 -8.24 -4.85
N ILE A 156 9.97 -7.50 -3.87
CA ILE A 156 10.76 -6.61 -3.02
C ILE A 156 11.07 -7.41 -1.76
N LYS A 157 12.34 -7.78 -1.60
CA LYS A 157 12.81 -8.43 -0.37
C LYS A 157 12.96 -7.38 0.71
N GLU A 158 12.34 -7.62 1.85
CA GLU A 158 12.63 -6.79 3.02
C GLU A 158 14.07 -7.06 3.45
N LYS A 159 14.83 -6.01 3.73
CA LYS A 159 16.13 -6.19 4.38
C LYS A 159 15.84 -6.69 5.79
N ARG A 160 16.03 -7.99 6.01
CA ARG A 160 16.16 -8.49 7.38
C ARG A 160 17.32 -7.72 7.99
N THR A 161 17.06 -6.98 9.04
CA THR A 161 18.10 -6.57 9.99
C THR A 161 18.31 -7.80 10.87
N ASP A 162 19.00 -8.80 10.34
CA ASP A 162 19.71 -9.74 11.20
C ASP A 162 20.66 -8.92 12.09
N GLY A 163 20.74 -9.33 13.36
CA GLY A 163 21.58 -8.70 14.39
C GLY A 163 23.07 -8.69 14.04
N PRO A 164 23.94 -8.29 14.98
CA PRO A 164 25.27 -7.79 14.70
C PRO A 164 26.05 -8.71 13.76
N ASP A 165 26.65 -8.08 12.76
CA ASP A 165 27.60 -8.68 11.83
C ASP A 165 28.84 -9.14 12.62
N ASP A 166 28.81 -10.37 13.12
CA ASP A 166 29.95 -11.07 13.72
C ASP A 166 30.95 -11.52 12.64
N SER A 167 31.27 -10.65 11.67
CA SER A 167 32.31 -10.92 10.68
C SER A 167 33.41 -9.83 10.66
N LYS A 168 34.45 -10.19 11.44
CA LYS A 168 35.87 -9.77 11.42
C LYS A 168 36.30 -8.59 12.28
#